data_AF-A0A948WZU9-F1
#
_entry.id   AF-A0A948WZU9-F1
#
_cell.length_a   1.000
_cell.length_b   1.000
_cell.length_c   1.000
_cell.angle_alpha   90.00
_cell.angle_beta   90.00
_cell.angle_gamma   90.00
#
_symmetry.space_group_name_H-M   'P 1'
#
loop_
_entity.id
_entity.type
_entity.pdbx_description
1 polymer ?
#
loop_
_entity_poly.entity_id
_entity_poly.type
_entity_poly.pdbx_seq_one_letter_code
_entity_poly.pdbx_strand_id
1 'polypeptide(L)' 'MNDKELDIAYFLSFCIEQYRKKHQLSGEETFSLFDKYDVLPYLEENFEILHTQGHHWLMEEIDELINNKKKEIIK' A
#
# COMPACT_ATOMS: atom_id res chain seq x y z
N MET A 1 -6.95 20.37 5.90
CA MET A 1 -5.94 19.33 6.15
C MET A 1 -4.73 19.98 6.75
N ASN A 2 -4.14 19.36 7.77
CA ASN A 2 -2.81 19.74 8.24
C ASN A 2 -1.74 19.17 7.29
N ASP A 3 -0.50 19.65 7.40
CA ASP A 3 0.60 19.25 6.50
C ASP A 3 0.84 17.72 6.54
N LYS A 4 0.70 17.11 7.72
CA LYS A 4 0.88 15.66 7.91
C LYS A 4 -0.18 14.83 7.17
N GLU A 5 -1.44 15.23 7.21
CA GLU A 5 -2.53 14.56 6.47
C GLU A 5 -2.27 14.63 4.95
N LEU A 6 -1.68 15.72 4.47
CA LEU A 6 -1.32 15.88 3.07
C LEU A 6 -0.14 14.97 2.68
N ASP A 7 0.87 14.88 3.53
CA ASP A 7 2.02 13.99 3.33
C ASP A 7 1.60 12.51 3.29
N ILE A 8 0.70 12.10 4.20
CA ILE A 8 0.11 10.76 4.20
C ILE A 8 -0.64 10.53 2.89
N ALA A 9 -1.49 11.45 2.45
CA ALA A 9 -2.25 11.31 1.21
C ALA A 9 -1.32 11.19 -0.02
N TYR A 10 -0.22 11.93 -0.07
CA TYR A 10 0.78 11.80 -1.13
C TYR A 10 1.51 10.46 -1.08
N PHE A 11 1.85 9.98 0.11
CA PHE A 11 2.47 8.67 0.29
C PHE A 11 1.56 7.51 -0.13
N LEU A 12 0.28 7.54 0.26
CA LEU A 12 -0.70 6.53 -0.15
C LEU A 12 -0.90 6.55 -1.68
N SER A 13 -1.02 7.75 -2.26
CA SER A 13 -1.11 7.92 -3.72
C SER A 13 0.12 7.38 -4.45
N PHE A 14 1.31 7.61 -3.88
CA PHE A 14 2.57 7.06 -4.38
C PHE A 14 2.54 5.52 -4.35
N CYS A 15 2.14 4.92 -3.23
CA CYS A 15 2.10 3.45 -3.08
C CYS A 15 1.16 2.81 -4.11
N ILE A 16 -0.04 3.37 -4.29
CA ILE A 16 -1.01 2.89 -5.28
C ILE A 16 -0.40 2.95 -6.68
N GLU A 17 0.18 4.08 -7.09
CA GLU A 17 0.73 4.23 -8.43
C GLU A 17 1.97 3.37 -8.69
N GLN A 18 2.85 3.20 -7.71
CA GLN A 18 4.00 2.32 -7.85
C GLN A 18 3.58 0.85 -7.93
N TYR A 19 2.63 0.43 -7.10
CA TYR A 19 2.13 -0.94 -7.13
C TYR A 19 1.43 -1.25 -8.46
N ARG A 20 0.56 -0.33 -8.90
CA ARG A 20 -0.09 -0.40 -10.21
C ARG A 20 0.91 -0.61 -11.35
N LYS A 21 1.99 0.16 -11.36
CA LYS A 21 3.06 0.06 -12.37
C LYS A 21 3.83 -1.25 -12.29
N LYS A 22 4.25 -1.67 -11.08
CA LYS A 22 5.00 -2.91 -10.86
C LYS A 22 4.22 -4.14 -11.31
N HIS A 23 2.93 -4.20 -10.99
CA HIS A 23 2.06 -5.35 -11.25
C HIS A 23 1.24 -5.24 -12.55
N GLN A 24 1.41 -4.16 -13.31
CA GLN A 24 0.69 -3.91 -14.57
C GLN A 24 -0.84 -3.99 -14.40
N LEU A 25 -1.34 -3.44 -13.29
CA LEU A 25 -2.76 -3.36 -12.97
C LEU A 25 -3.38 -2.05 -13.46
N SER A 26 -4.70 -2.00 -13.53
CA SER A 26 -5.45 -0.75 -13.57
C SER A 26 -5.49 -0.09 -12.18
N GLY A 27 -5.84 1.21 -12.15
CA GLY A 27 -6.04 1.91 -10.88
C GLY A 27 -7.18 1.29 -10.05
N GLU A 28 -8.26 0.86 -10.71
CA GLU A 28 -9.39 0.20 -10.06
C GLU A 28 -9.02 -1.16 -9.47
N GLU A 29 -8.27 -2.00 -10.21
CA GLU A 29 -7.78 -3.28 -9.70
C GLU A 29 -6.84 -3.10 -8.51
N THR A 30 -5.94 -2.11 -8.59
CA THR A 30 -4.99 -1.81 -7.51
C THR A 30 -5.73 -1.34 -6.25
N PHE A 31 -6.67 -0.41 -6.41
CA PHE A 31 -7.47 0.10 -5.29
C PHE A 31 -8.31 -1.01 -4.66
N SER A 32 -9.00 -1.82 -5.48
CA SER A 32 -9.82 -2.93 -5.00
C SER A 32 -8.99 -3.97 -4.25
N LEU A 33 -7.75 -4.21 -4.68
CA LEU A 33 -6.82 -5.10 -3.99
C LEU A 33 -6.41 -4.53 -2.63
N PHE A 34 -6.08 -3.24 -2.59
CA PHE A 34 -5.65 -2.56 -1.38
C PHE A 34 -6.77 -2.47 -0.35
N ASP A 35 -7.99 -2.17 -0.79
CA ASP A 35 -9.20 -2.16 0.04
C ASP A 35 -9.50 -3.56 0.60
N LYS A 36 -9.46 -4.59 -0.24
CA LYS A 36 -9.75 -5.97 0.16
C LYS A 36 -8.81 -6.53 1.23
N TYR A 37 -7.55 -6.09 1.25
CA TYR A 37 -6.52 -6.64 2.13
C TYR A 37 -6.01 -5.64 3.18
N ASP A 38 -6.76 -4.58 3.44
CA ASP A 38 -6.44 -3.55 4.44
C ASP A 38 -5.05 -2.91 4.25
N VAL A 39 -4.62 -2.75 3.00
CA VAL A 39 -3.29 -2.19 2.69
C VAL A 39 -3.25 -0.70 3.01
N LEU A 40 -4.31 0.06 2.70
CA LEU A 40 -4.34 1.50 2.96
C LEU A 40 -4.27 1.83 4.47
N PRO A 41 -5.08 1.21 5.35
CA PRO A 41 -4.92 1.38 6.79
C PRO A 41 -3.52 1.01 7.28
N TYR A 42 -2.95 -0.09 6.81
CA TYR A 42 -1.59 -0.49 7.19
C TYR A 42 -0.55 0.58 6.82
N LEU A 43 -0.60 1.10 5.60
CA LEU A 43 0.32 2.12 5.12
C LEU A 43 0.17 3.45 5.89
N GLU A 44 -1.06 3.84 6.20
CA GLU A 44 -1.36 5.05 6.98
C GLU A 44 -0.88 4.93 8.43
N GLU A 45 -1.23 3.84 9.12
CA GLU A 45 -0.86 3.60 10.52
C GLU A 45 0.66 3.53 10.72
N ASN A 46 1.37 3.02 9.71
CA ASN A 46 2.83 2.84 9.75
C ASN A 46 3.58 3.92 8.95
N PHE A 47 2.92 5.03 8.59
CA PHE A 47 3.46 6.09 7.76
C PHE A 47 4.86 6.53 8.21
N GLU A 48 5.03 6.85 9.51
CA GLU A 48 6.29 7.37 10.09
C GLU A 48 7.53 6.51 9.77
N ILE A 49 7.35 5.19 9.59
CA ILE A 49 8.43 4.25 9.29
C ILE A 49 8.50 3.95 7.81
N LEU A 50 7.35 3.75 7.15
CA LEU A 50 7.30 3.28 5.77
C LEU A 50 7.67 4.36 4.76
N HIS A 51 7.36 5.64 5.02
CA HIS A 51 7.67 6.73 4.09
C HIS A 51 9.18 7.01 3.95
N THR A 52 10.00 6.51 4.88
CA THR A 52 11.47 6.63 4.83
C THR A 52 12.15 5.49 4.07
N GLN A 53 11.39 4.46 3.67
CA GLN A 53 11.95 3.26 3.03
C GLN A 53 12.12 3.43 1.52
N GLY A 54 13.00 2.62 0.93
CA GLY A 54 13.18 2.58 -0.52
C GLY A 54 11.96 1.98 -1.23
N HIS A 55 11.60 2.55 -2.39
CA HIS A 55 10.40 2.13 -3.13
C HIS A 55 10.36 0.62 -3.43
N HIS A 56 11.49 0.02 -3.79
CA HIS A 56 11.54 -1.41 -4.13
C HIS A 56 11.16 -2.27 -2.92
N TRP A 57 11.75 -1.99 -1.76
CA TRP A 57 11.44 -2.68 -0.51
C TRP A 57 9.97 -2.50 -0.12
N LEU A 58 9.45 -1.27 -0.25
CA LEU A 58 8.04 -0.99 0.06
C LEU A 58 7.06 -1.79 -0.80
N MET A 59 7.39 -2.03 -2.08
CA MET A 59 6.54 -2.86 -2.93
C MET A 59 6.58 -4.33 -2.53
N GLU A 60 7.75 -4.86 -2.13
CA GLU A 60 7.85 -6.24 -1.60
C GLU A 60 7.08 -6.39 -0.29
N GLU A 61 7.17 -5.41 0.61
CA GLU A 61 6.41 -5.37 1.86
C GLU A 61 4.89 -5.44 1.62
N ILE A 62 4.38 -4.66 0.66
CA ILE A 62 2.95 -4.70 0.29
C ILE A 62 2.56 -6.07 -0.29
N ASP A 63 3.42 -6.67 -1.13
CA ASP A 63 3.19 -8.01 -1.67
C ASP A 63 3.14 -9.07 -0.55
N GLU A 64 4.06 -9.02 0.40
CA GLU A 64 4.09 -9.91 1.55
C GLU A 64 2.84 -9.77 2.43
N LEU A 65 2.43 -8.53 2.73
CA LEU A 65 1.20 -8.24 3.48
C LEU A 65 -0.02 -8.88 2.82
N ILE A 66 -0.23 -8.62 1.51
CA ILE A 66 -1.36 -9.17 0.75
C ILE A 66 -1.33 -10.70 0.75
N ASN A 67 -0.15 -11.29 0.57
CA ASN A 67 0.00 -12.75 0.54
C ASN A 67 -0.27 -13.39 1.92
N ASN A 68 0.11 -12.72 3.00
CA ASN A 68 -0.19 -13.18 4.35
C ASN A 68 -1.70 -13.12 4.64
N LYS A 69 -2.37 -12.00 4.30
CA LYS A 69 -3.83 -11.85 4.42
C LYS A 69 -4.60 -12.90 3.61
N LYS A 70 -4.15 -13.20 2.38
CA LYS A 70 -4.75 -14.29 1.56
C LYS A 70 -4.68 -15.64 2.26
N LYS A 71 -3.57 -15.97 2.92
CA LYS A 71 -3.39 -17.24 3.63
C LYS A 71 -4.28 -17.34 4.88
N GLU A 72 -4.56 -16.22 5.53
CA GLU A 72 -5.45 -16.17 6.70
C GLU A 72 -6.92 -16.44 6.32
N ILE A 73 -7.37 -15.96 5.17
CA ILE A 73 -8.76 -16.16 4.69
C ILE A 73 -9.03 -17.62 4.28
N ILE A 74 -8.00 -18.36 3.88
CA ILE A 74 -8.13 -19.76 3.41
C ILE A 74 -8.07 -20.77 4.58
N LYS A 75 -7.67 -20.34 5.78
CA LYS A 75 -7.69 -21.15 7.00
C LYS A 75 -9.07 -21.22 7.62
#